data_AF-A0A6P0SQL6-F1
#
_entry.id   AF-A0A6P0SQL6-F1
#
_cell.length_a   1.000
_cell.length_b   1.000
_cell.length_c   1.000
_cell.angle_alpha   90.00
_cell.angle_beta   90.00
_cell.angle_gamma   90.00
#
_symmetry.space_group_name_H-M   'P 1'
#
loop_
_entity.id
_entity.type
_entity.pdbx_description
1 polymer ?
#
loop_
_entity_poly.entity_id
_entity_poly.type
_entity_poly.pdbx_seq_one_letter_code
_entity_poly.pdbx_strand_id
1 'polypeptide(L)'
;MVTTDLLTLLSRSDQNQPFNKPLNQLLTLPIACYLVAQMPLVCSAQIVPDNTLSNNSIVTATISVSNFQSNDRLDPGLGEAGDIEIVANSIELSNSGADTPNGGGITASNFSAGGGNITISANQIKTDRSTITATSELSGGGDIDITSDLLFLSNQSAISTSVNDSTGGGGDIKINSDFVVVVENSNITANAIFGPGGNILITTQGLFLSPDSQITASSEFGVDGVVNISNPDPTQNLGLVPLPATI
;
A
#
# COMPACT_ATOMS: atom_id res chain seq x y z
N MET A 1 14.68 26.64 19.75
CA MET A 1 14.97 26.92 21.18
C MET A 1 13.88 26.21 21.96
N VAL A 2 14.02 24.93 22.31
CA VAL A 2 15.01 24.34 23.22
C VAL A 2 15.66 23.10 22.57
N THR A 3 16.99 23.10 22.53
CA THR A 3 17.83 21.94 22.24
C THR A 3 18.00 21.15 23.54
N THR A 4 17.64 19.88 23.56
CA THR A 4 17.99 18.99 24.68
C THR A 4 18.93 17.92 24.16
N ASP A 5 20.23 18.19 24.33
CA ASP A 5 21.32 17.24 24.27
C ASP A 5 21.05 16.07 25.22
N LEU A 6 20.91 14.86 24.66
CA LEU A 6 20.87 13.62 25.44
C LEU A 6 22.05 12.72 25.05
N LEU A 7 23.26 13.27 25.09
CA LEU A 7 24.50 12.48 25.13
C LEU A 7 25.49 13.16 26.09
N THR A 8 25.66 12.59 27.27
CA THR A 8 26.93 12.51 28.03
C THR A 8 26.63 11.95 29.43
N LEU A 9 27.49 11.02 29.89
CA LEU A 9 27.44 10.16 31.10
C LEU A 9 27.20 8.70 30.67
N LEU A 10 28.18 7.79 30.61
CA LEU A 10 29.39 7.63 31.39
C LEU A 10 30.48 6.88 30.60
N SER A 11 31.72 7.30 30.84
CA SER A 11 32.97 6.66 30.45
C SER A 11 33.16 5.29 31.11
N ARG A 12 33.82 4.39 30.36
CA ARG A 12 34.57 3.20 30.80
C ARG A 12 35.26 3.40 32.17
N SER A 13 34.98 2.55 33.16
CA SER A 13 35.97 1.78 33.97
C SER A 13 35.28 0.99 35.08
N ASP A 14 35.85 -0.19 35.36
CA ASP A 14 35.78 -0.98 36.59
C ASP A 14 34.70 -2.07 36.74
N GLN A 15 35.22 -3.29 36.60
CA GLN A 15 34.70 -4.58 37.04
C GLN A 15 34.51 -4.60 38.57
N ASN A 16 33.45 -5.27 39.04
CA ASN A 16 33.22 -5.74 40.42
C ASN A 16 32.99 -4.71 41.54
N GLN A 17 31.78 -4.13 41.63
CA GLN A 17 31.19 -3.69 42.92
C GLN A 17 29.65 -3.88 42.91
N PRO A 18 29.02 -4.24 44.04
CA PRO A 18 27.56 -4.45 44.11
C PRO A 18 26.80 -3.11 43.98
N PHE A 19 25.82 -3.11 43.07
CA PHE A 19 24.95 -1.98 42.74
C PHE A 19 24.06 -1.61 43.93
N ASN A 20 24.39 -0.54 44.65
CA ASN A 20 23.48 0.08 45.63
C ASN A 20 23.19 1.51 45.20
N LYS A 21 22.22 1.69 44.29
CA LYS A 21 21.69 3.01 43.90
C LYS A 21 20.48 3.36 44.78
N PRO A 22 20.31 4.63 45.19
CA PRO A 22 19.21 5.06 46.06
C PRO A 22 17.83 4.85 45.41
N LEU A 23 16.92 4.25 46.17
CA LEU A 23 15.58 3.76 45.80
C LEU A 23 14.64 4.84 45.20
N ASN A 24 14.95 6.13 45.31
CA ASN A 24 14.12 7.24 44.80
C ASN A 24 14.27 7.53 43.30
N GLN A 25 15.25 6.95 42.60
CA GLN A 25 15.38 7.10 41.12
C GLN A 25 14.72 5.95 40.33
N LEU A 26 14.23 4.90 40.99
CA LEU A 26 13.57 3.77 40.33
C LEU A 26 12.06 3.98 40.12
N LEU A 27 11.44 4.93 40.84
CA LEU A 27 9.98 5.12 40.83
C LEU A 27 9.46 5.92 39.63
N THR A 28 10.31 6.63 38.89
CA THR A 28 9.90 7.43 37.71
C THR A 28 10.08 6.69 36.38
N LEU A 29 10.85 5.59 36.37
CA LEU A 29 11.07 4.75 35.20
C LEU A 29 9.78 4.11 34.63
N PRO A 30 8.85 3.55 35.44
CA PRO A 30 7.68 2.89 34.87
C PRO A 30 6.69 3.90 34.26
N ILE A 31 6.59 5.12 34.81
CA ILE A 31 5.63 6.14 34.35
C ILE A 31 6.09 6.79 33.04
N ALA A 32 7.40 7.09 32.92
CA ALA A 32 7.96 7.60 31.66
C ALA A 32 7.92 6.54 30.55
N CYS A 33 8.15 5.26 30.86
CA CYS A 33 8.04 4.16 29.89
C CYS A 33 6.58 3.95 29.44
N TYR A 34 5.61 4.12 30.35
CA TYR A 34 4.18 4.00 30.03
C TYR A 34 3.68 5.13 29.11
N LEU A 35 4.24 6.34 29.23
CA LEU A 35 3.82 7.48 28.41
C LEU A 35 4.38 7.43 26.97
N VAL A 36 5.58 6.84 26.78
CA VAL A 36 6.17 6.65 25.44
C VAL A 36 5.50 5.48 24.69
N ALA A 37 4.97 4.48 25.41
CA ALA A 37 4.28 3.33 24.82
C ALA A 37 2.88 3.65 24.25
N GLN A 38 2.34 4.86 24.48
CA GLN A 38 1.02 5.29 23.99
C GLN A 38 1.10 6.29 22.82
N MET A 39 2.29 6.59 22.31
CA MET A 39 2.42 7.39 21.08
C MET A 39 2.25 6.46 19.89
N PRO A 40 1.30 6.72 18.96
CA PRO A 40 1.25 5.97 17.72
C PRO A 40 2.55 6.22 16.95
N LEU A 41 3.42 5.21 16.88
CA LEU A 41 4.56 5.22 15.96
C LEU A 41 3.98 5.04 14.56
N VAL A 42 3.84 6.14 13.83
CA VAL A 42 3.60 6.09 12.39
C VAL A 42 4.96 5.80 11.74
N CYS A 43 5.19 4.55 11.33
CA CYS A 43 6.36 4.19 10.54
C CYS A 43 5.98 4.30 9.05
N SER A 44 6.45 5.34 8.39
CA SER A 44 6.41 5.47 6.92
C SER A 44 7.66 4.82 6.34
N ALA A 45 7.53 3.81 5.48
CA ALA A 45 8.65 3.36 4.67
C ALA A 45 8.60 4.10 3.32
N GLN A 46 9.50 5.06 3.14
CA GLN A 46 9.70 5.70 1.85
C GLN A 46 10.75 4.90 1.07
N ILE A 47 10.38 4.36 -0.08
CA ILE A 47 11.38 3.83 -1.01
C ILE A 47 11.95 5.00 -1.79
N VAL A 48 13.17 5.38 -1.43
CA VAL A 48 13.96 6.32 -2.21
C VAL A 48 14.54 5.56 -3.40
N PRO A 49 14.16 5.89 -4.63
CA PRO A 49 14.62 5.17 -5.80
C PRO A 49 16.13 5.41 -6.04
N ASP A 50 16.80 4.44 -6.67
CA ASP A 50 18.24 4.49 -6.92
C ASP A 50 18.57 5.50 -8.01
N ASN A 51 18.95 6.71 -7.59
CA ASN A 51 19.33 7.82 -8.46
C ASN A 51 20.67 7.62 -9.18
N THR A 52 21.34 6.46 -9.04
CA THR A 52 22.59 6.14 -9.75
C THR A 52 22.37 5.48 -11.11
N LEU A 53 21.14 5.03 -11.39
CA LEU A 53 20.70 4.55 -12.70
C LEU A 53 20.03 5.70 -13.45
N SER A 54 20.30 5.83 -14.75
CA SER A 54 19.75 6.92 -15.60
C SER A 54 18.22 6.93 -15.69
N ASN A 55 17.57 5.89 -15.15
CA ASN A 55 16.15 5.66 -15.17
C ASN A 55 15.78 5.35 -13.71
N ASN A 56 15.03 6.26 -13.07
CA ASN A 56 14.57 6.14 -11.69
C ASN A 56 13.54 5.00 -11.57
N SER A 57 14.02 3.75 -11.63
CA SER A 57 13.23 2.54 -11.85
C SER A 57 13.25 1.67 -10.60
N ILE A 58 12.07 1.22 -10.17
CA ILE A 58 11.96 0.22 -9.12
C ILE A 58 11.74 -1.13 -9.80
N VAL A 59 12.75 -1.98 -9.72
CA VAL A 59 12.67 -3.41 -10.06
C VAL A 59 12.93 -4.16 -8.77
N THR A 60 11.87 -4.65 -8.14
CA THR A 60 11.98 -5.37 -6.87
C THR A 60 11.00 -6.53 -6.87
N ALA A 61 11.37 -7.58 -6.14
CA ALA A 61 10.44 -8.65 -5.84
C ALA A 61 9.37 -8.13 -4.89
N THR A 62 9.72 -7.53 -3.75
CA THR A 62 8.73 -7.17 -2.73
C THR A 62 9.03 -5.84 -2.05
N ILE A 63 7.98 -5.09 -1.76
CA ILE A 63 7.94 -3.92 -0.88
C ILE A 63 6.85 -4.20 0.16
N SER A 64 7.16 -4.20 1.46
CA SER A 64 6.18 -4.53 2.49
C SER A 64 6.35 -3.69 3.75
N VAL A 65 5.24 -3.16 4.26
CA VAL A 65 5.13 -2.46 5.56
C VAL A 65 4.01 -3.07 6.42
N SER A 66 3.97 -4.40 6.46
CA SER A 66 2.96 -5.15 7.20
C SER A 66 3.33 -5.37 8.67
N ASN A 67 2.31 -5.57 9.50
CA ASN A 67 2.45 -5.95 10.91
C ASN A 67 2.02 -7.40 11.17
N PHE A 68 2.18 -8.27 10.15
CA PHE A 68 1.82 -9.69 10.26
C PHE A 68 2.70 -10.43 11.27
N GLN A 69 2.19 -11.56 11.77
CA GLN A 69 2.92 -12.41 12.71
C GLN A 69 4.31 -12.76 12.17
N SER A 70 5.32 -12.49 13.00
CA SER A 70 6.64 -13.10 12.84
C SER A 70 6.50 -14.61 13.01
N ASN A 71 7.37 -15.41 12.38
CA ASN A 71 7.44 -16.86 12.61
C ASN A 71 7.79 -17.22 14.08
N ASP A 72 8.14 -16.23 14.89
CA ASP A 72 8.24 -16.34 16.34
C ASP A 72 6.90 -16.03 17.00
N ARG A 73 6.52 -16.83 18.01
CA ARG A 73 5.25 -16.84 18.76
C ARG A 73 4.99 -15.55 19.57
N LEU A 74 5.07 -14.39 18.94
CA LEU A 74 4.68 -13.11 19.49
C LEU A 74 3.37 -12.71 18.82
N ASP A 75 2.47 -12.18 19.63
CA ASP A 75 1.23 -11.61 19.11
C ASP A 75 1.58 -10.50 18.10
N PRO A 76 0.88 -10.40 16.96
CA PRO A 76 1.12 -9.35 15.99
C PRO A 76 0.92 -7.98 16.65
N GLY A 77 1.68 -6.98 16.19
CA GLY A 77 1.57 -5.65 16.77
C GLY A 77 0.14 -5.11 16.60
N LEU A 78 -0.35 -4.41 17.62
CA LEU A 78 -1.70 -3.82 17.62
C LEU A 78 -1.80 -2.52 16.81
N GLY A 79 -0.72 -2.14 16.11
CA GLY A 79 -0.65 -0.91 15.32
C GLY A 79 -1.10 -1.16 13.89
N GLU A 80 -1.59 -0.09 13.23
CA GLU A 80 -2.00 -0.13 11.83
C GLU A 80 -0.85 -0.47 10.88
N ALA A 81 -1.16 -1.02 9.70
CA ALA A 81 -0.13 -1.17 8.67
C ALA A 81 0.42 0.19 8.28
N GLY A 82 1.71 0.24 7.97
CA GLY A 82 2.36 1.48 7.56
C GLY A 82 1.87 1.96 6.19
N ASP A 83 2.15 3.22 5.88
CA ASP A 83 1.91 3.75 4.55
C ASP A 83 3.11 3.50 3.64
N ILE A 84 2.83 3.20 2.37
CA ILE A 84 3.81 3.06 1.29
C ILE A 84 3.61 4.22 0.32
N GLU A 85 4.65 5.03 0.13
CA GLU A 85 4.69 6.02 -0.95
C GLU A 85 5.81 5.65 -1.94
N ILE A 86 5.44 5.53 -3.21
CA ILE A 86 6.37 5.21 -4.30
C ILE A 86 6.25 6.27 -5.39
N VAL A 87 7.38 6.91 -5.71
CA VAL A 87 7.51 7.82 -6.85
C VAL A 87 8.64 7.33 -7.74
N ALA A 88 8.32 6.88 -8.94
CA ALA A 88 9.29 6.30 -9.88
C ALA A 88 8.92 6.62 -11.33
N ASN A 89 9.83 6.46 -12.28
CA ASN A 89 9.48 6.55 -13.70
C ASN A 89 8.80 5.26 -14.18
N SER A 90 9.29 4.12 -13.72
CA SER A 90 8.79 2.80 -14.07
C SER A 90 8.83 1.90 -12.85
N ILE A 91 7.77 1.11 -12.69
CA ILE A 91 7.65 0.07 -11.68
C ILE A 91 7.38 -1.23 -12.42
N GLU A 92 8.23 -2.22 -12.20
CA GLU A 92 8.04 -3.57 -12.73
C GLU A 92 8.06 -4.54 -11.55
N LEU A 93 6.90 -5.17 -11.30
CA LEU A 93 6.73 -6.21 -10.31
C LEU A 93 6.60 -7.53 -11.07
N SER A 94 7.53 -8.46 -10.85
CA SER A 94 7.47 -9.78 -11.47
C SER A 94 7.79 -10.87 -10.46
N ASN A 95 7.03 -11.96 -10.53
CA ASN A 95 7.22 -13.13 -9.68
C ASN A 95 7.39 -14.41 -10.52
N SER A 96 8.14 -14.30 -11.62
CA SER A 96 8.33 -15.39 -12.59
C SER A 96 9.27 -16.51 -12.10
N GLY A 97 9.87 -16.38 -10.90
CA GLY A 97 10.85 -17.32 -10.35
C GLY A 97 10.54 -17.92 -8.97
N ALA A 98 9.42 -17.58 -8.33
CA ALA A 98 9.06 -18.14 -7.02
C ALA A 98 8.03 -19.27 -7.15
N ASP A 99 8.23 -20.34 -6.39
CA ASP A 99 7.26 -21.44 -6.22
C ASP A 99 5.98 -21.00 -5.50
N THR A 100 5.98 -19.79 -4.92
CA THR A 100 4.82 -19.20 -4.27
C THR A 100 4.05 -18.29 -5.23
N PRO A 101 2.74 -18.52 -5.41
CA PRO A 101 1.85 -17.48 -5.93
C PRO A 101 1.99 -16.23 -5.05
N ASN A 102 2.09 -15.05 -5.66
CA ASN A 102 2.12 -13.75 -4.96
C ASN A 102 3.41 -13.41 -4.17
N GLY A 103 4.55 -14.03 -4.49
CA GLY A 103 5.86 -13.70 -3.89
C GLY A 103 6.37 -12.30 -4.26
N GLY A 104 5.92 -11.76 -5.40
CA GLY A 104 6.23 -10.41 -5.84
C GLY A 104 5.11 -9.42 -5.53
N GLY A 105 5.40 -8.25 -4.95
CA GLY A 105 4.35 -7.27 -4.69
C GLY A 105 4.67 -6.06 -3.81
N ILE A 106 3.67 -5.19 -3.66
CA ILE A 106 3.65 -4.04 -2.75
C ILE A 106 2.57 -4.31 -1.71
N THR A 107 2.91 -4.36 -0.42
CA THR A 107 1.98 -4.82 0.62
C THR A 107 1.97 -3.90 1.83
N ALA A 108 0.81 -3.31 2.12
CA ALA A 108 0.49 -2.54 3.32
C ALA A 108 -0.66 -3.22 4.09
N SER A 109 -0.52 -4.52 4.35
CA SER A 109 -1.57 -5.33 4.97
C SER A 109 -1.33 -5.55 6.47
N ASN A 110 -2.41 -5.73 7.23
CA ASN A 110 -2.38 -5.99 8.67
C ASN A 110 -3.35 -7.09 9.08
N PHE A 111 -3.21 -7.57 10.31
CA PHE A 111 -4.15 -8.49 10.92
C PHE A 111 -5.24 -7.76 11.70
N SER A 112 -4.89 -7.00 12.74
CA SER A 112 -5.88 -6.57 13.76
C SER A 112 -6.32 -5.11 13.65
N ALA A 113 -5.54 -4.26 13.01
CA ALA A 113 -5.71 -2.81 13.04
C ALA A 113 -5.61 -2.25 11.62
N GLY A 114 -6.47 -2.66 10.68
CA GLY A 114 -6.64 -1.97 9.39
C GLY A 114 -5.52 -2.10 8.36
N GLY A 115 -5.88 -2.00 7.07
CA GLY A 115 -4.90 -1.91 5.98
C GLY A 115 -4.27 -0.51 5.96
N GLY A 116 -3.00 -0.44 5.56
CA GLY A 116 -2.28 0.82 5.37
C GLY A 116 -2.55 1.43 4.01
N ASN A 117 -2.07 2.64 3.78
CA ASN A 117 -2.29 3.33 2.50
C ASN A 117 -1.13 3.07 1.54
N ILE A 118 -1.44 2.80 0.28
CA ILE A 118 -0.45 2.66 -0.79
C ILE A 118 -0.67 3.77 -1.82
N THR A 119 0.28 4.69 -1.92
CA THR A 119 0.29 5.74 -2.95
C THR A 119 1.41 5.47 -3.94
N ILE A 120 1.05 5.30 -5.21
CA ILE A 120 1.99 5.02 -6.30
C ILE A 120 1.85 6.09 -7.37
N SER A 121 2.94 6.76 -7.70
CA SER A 121 3.06 7.66 -8.83
C SER A 121 4.18 7.20 -9.74
N ALA A 122 3.83 6.71 -10.94
CA ALA A 122 4.82 6.32 -11.94
C ALA A 122 4.29 6.36 -13.36
N ASN A 123 5.12 6.72 -14.34
CA ASN A 123 4.68 6.77 -15.74
C ASN A 123 4.20 5.39 -16.21
N GLN A 124 4.91 4.32 -15.82
CA GLN A 124 4.53 2.95 -16.18
C GLN A 124 4.57 2.02 -14.96
N ILE A 125 3.51 1.24 -14.80
CA ILE A 125 3.40 0.19 -13.79
C ILE A 125 3.05 -1.10 -14.51
N LYS A 126 3.92 -2.10 -14.41
CA LYS A 126 3.72 -3.43 -15.00
C LYS A 126 3.81 -4.49 -13.91
N THR A 127 2.80 -5.35 -13.84
CA THR A 127 2.77 -6.44 -12.88
C THR A 127 2.61 -7.77 -13.60
N ASP A 128 3.47 -8.72 -13.26
CA ASP A 128 3.45 -10.09 -13.77
C ASP A 128 3.46 -11.08 -12.59
N ARG A 129 2.38 -11.86 -12.43
CA ARG A 129 2.21 -12.78 -11.27
C ARG A 129 2.43 -12.11 -9.91
N SER A 130 2.10 -10.83 -9.81
CA SER A 130 2.44 -9.98 -8.66
C SER A 130 1.23 -9.28 -8.06
N THR A 131 1.36 -8.79 -6.83
CA THR A 131 0.23 -8.21 -6.09
C THR A 131 0.52 -6.83 -5.52
N ILE A 132 -0.49 -5.95 -5.48
CA ILE A 132 -0.48 -4.68 -4.75
C ILE A 132 -1.64 -4.74 -3.76
N THR A 133 -1.35 -4.81 -2.46
CA THR A 133 -2.33 -5.20 -1.45
C THR A 133 -2.32 -4.30 -0.21
N ALA A 134 -3.50 -3.82 0.17
CA ALA A 134 -3.74 -3.08 1.41
C ALA A 134 -4.93 -3.70 2.15
N THR A 135 -4.71 -4.88 2.73
CA THR A 135 -5.77 -5.72 3.31
C THR A 135 -5.72 -5.73 4.83
N SER A 136 -6.86 -6.02 5.47
CA SER A 136 -6.95 -6.24 6.92
C SER A 136 -7.74 -7.51 7.24
N GLU A 137 -7.39 -8.21 8.31
CA GLU A 137 -8.22 -9.33 8.77
C GLU A 137 -9.41 -8.83 9.60
N LEU A 138 -9.18 -7.99 10.62
CA LEU A 138 -10.16 -7.73 11.70
C LEU A 138 -10.65 -6.27 11.84
N SER A 139 -10.23 -5.34 10.97
CA SER A 139 -10.68 -3.94 11.06
C SER A 139 -11.39 -3.48 9.78
N GLY A 140 -10.67 -3.32 8.67
CA GLY A 140 -11.15 -2.79 7.40
C GLY A 140 -10.01 -2.69 6.39
N GLY A 141 -10.32 -2.80 5.10
CA GLY A 141 -9.31 -2.63 4.04
C GLY A 141 -8.69 -1.23 4.08
N GLY A 142 -7.44 -1.12 3.63
CA GLY A 142 -6.76 0.17 3.46
C GLY A 142 -7.09 0.80 2.11
N ASP A 143 -6.37 1.85 1.75
CA ASP A 143 -6.57 2.58 0.51
C ASP A 143 -5.39 2.38 -0.47
N ILE A 144 -5.71 2.27 -1.76
CA ILE A 144 -4.71 2.20 -2.84
C ILE A 144 -4.99 3.33 -3.84
N ASP A 145 -4.06 4.28 -3.92
CA ASP A 145 -4.06 5.39 -4.87
C ASP A 145 -2.95 5.20 -5.91
N ILE A 146 -3.32 5.01 -7.18
CA ILE A 146 -2.39 4.85 -8.29
C ILE A 146 -2.56 6.00 -9.29
N THR A 147 -1.46 6.65 -9.62
CA THR A 147 -1.37 7.61 -10.73
C THR A 147 -0.30 7.16 -11.72
N SER A 148 -0.69 6.93 -12.97
CA SER A 148 0.24 6.49 -14.02
C SER A 148 -0.15 6.93 -15.43
N ASP A 149 0.75 6.77 -16.41
CA ASP A 149 0.36 6.85 -17.82
C ASP A 149 -0.15 5.47 -18.29
N LEU A 150 0.53 4.40 -17.85
CA LEU A 150 0.14 3.02 -18.14
C LEU A 150 0.13 2.17 -16.88
N LEU A 151 -1.01 1.55 -16.60
CA LEU A 151 -1.15 0.44 -15.66
C LEU A 151 -1.43 -0.85 -16.43
N PHE A 152 -0.53 -1.82 -16.32
CA PHE A 152 -0.61 -3.10 -17.03
C PHE A 152 -0.50 -4.28 -16.07
N LEU A 153 -1.58 -5.04 -15.93
CA LEU A 153 -1.68 -6.24 -15.10
C LEU A 153 -1.78 -7.49 -15.96
N SER A 154 -0.84 -8.41 -15.78
CA SER A 154 -0.76 -9.67 -16.52
C SER A 154 -0.49 -10.88 -15.61
N ASN A 155 -0.76 -12.07 -16.14
CA ASN A 155 -0.53 -13.36 -15.50
C ASN A 155 -0.97 -13.44 -14.03
N GLN A 156 -2.27 -13.42 -13.74
CA GLN A 156 -2.82 -13.57 -12.37
C GLN A 156 -2.36 -12.49 -11.40
N SER A 157 -2.06 -11.29 -11.90
CA SER A 157 -1.71 -10.16 -11.02
C SER A 157 -2.96 -9.60 -10.33
N ALA A 158 -2.77 -8.98 -9.17
CA ALA A 158 -3.87 -8.44 -8.40
C ALA A 158 -3.57 -7.06 -7.79
N ILE A 159 -4.55 -6.16 -7.84
CA ILE A 159 -4.60 -4.98 -6.98
C ILE A 159 -5.78 -5.19 -6.03
N SER A 160 -5.54 -5.20 -4.73
CA SER A 160 -6.58 -5.61 -3.78
C SER A 160 -6.58 -4.83 -2.48
N THR A 161 -7.75 -4.35 -2.11
CA THR A 161 -8.14 -3.97 -0.75
C THR A 161 -9.18 -4.98 -0.28
N SER A 162 -9.07 -5.43 0.96
CA SER A 162 -10.08 -6.36 1.49
C SER A 162 -10.15 -6.41 3.00
N VAL A 163 -11.28 -6.91 3.48
CA VAL A 163 -11.50 -7.28 4.88
C VAL A 163 -12.22 -8.62 5.01
N ASN A 164 -11.67 -9.50 5.85
CA ASN A 164 -12.09 -10.91 5.91
C ASN A 164 -12.96 -11.24 7.12
N ASP A 165 -12.63 -10.76 8.31
CA ASP A 165 -13.33 -11.12 9.56
C ASP A 165 -13.66 -9.88 10.38
N SER A 166 -14.24 -8.89 9.71
CA SER A 166 -14.74 -7.67 10.34
C SER A 166 -15.91 -7.05 9.58
N THR A 167 -16.67 -6.24 10.30
CA THR A 167 -17.76 -5.42 9.77
C THR A 167 -17.28 -4.09 9.17
N GLY A 168 -15.98 -3.80 9.17
CA GLY A 168 -15.42 -2.67 8.43
C GLY A 168 -15.53 -2.84 6.92
N GLY A 169 -15.25 -1.78 6.17
CA GLY A 169 -15.39 -1.77 4.71
C GLY A 169 -14.24 -2.48 3.99
N GLY A 170 -14.48 -2.85 2.73
CA GLY A 170 -13.47 -3.46 1.84
C GLY A 170 -12.28 -2.57 1.48
N GLY A 171 -12.27 -1.28 1.88
CA GLY A 171 -11.26 -0.27 1.54
C GLY A 171 -11.50 0.34 0.15
N ASP A 172 -10.73 1.36 -0.22
CA ASP A 172 -10.92 2.07 -1.50
C ASP A 172 -9.73 1.88 -2.46
N ILE A 173 -10.03 1.74 -3.74
CA ILE A 173 -9.03 1.70 -4.82
C ILE A 173 -9.32 2.84 -5.79
N LYS A 174 -8.36 3.74 -5.95
CA LYS A 174 -8.43 4.81 -6.92
C LYS A 174 -7.29 4.69 -7.92
N ILE A 175 -7.65 4.62 -9.20
CA ILE A 175 -6.72 4.52 -10.30
C ILE A 175 -6.96 5.71 -11.23
N ASN A 176 -5.94 6.55 -11.40
CA ASN A 176 -5.91 7.60 -12.39
C ASN A 176 -4.81 7.27 -13.39
N SER A 177 -5.17 6.68 -14.53
CA SER A 177 -4.18 6.25 -15.52
C SER A 177 -4.65 6.47 -16.94
N ASP A 178 -3.79 6.99 -17.83
CA ASP A 178 -4.19 7.20 -19.24
C ASP A 178 -4.69 5.89 -19.85
N PHE A 179 -3.97 4.80 -19.63
CA PHE A 179 -4.40 3.46 -20.03
C PHE A 179 -4.35 2.48 -18.87
N VAL A 180 -5.39 1.66 -18.76
CA VAL A 180 -5.48 0.54 -17.82
C VAL A 180 -5.71 -0.74 -18.61
N VAL A 181 -4.81 -1.70 -18.47
CA VAL A 181 -4.86 -3.00 -19.15
C VAL A 181 -4.81 -4.09 -18.10
N VAL A 182 -5.85 -4.92 -18.04
CA VAL A 182 -5.99 -6.01 -17.07
C VAL A 182 -6.28 -7.29 -17.84
N VAL A 183 -5.28 -8.16 -17.94
CA VAL A 183 -5.31 -9.35 -18.81
C VAL A 183 -4.81 -10.59 -18.09
N GLU A 184 -5.08 -11.76 -18.69
CA GLU A 184 -4.55 -13.06 -18.25
C GLU A 184 -4.94 -13.40 -16.80
N ASN A 185 -6.25 -13.38 -16.54
CA ASN A 185 -6.85 -13.69 -15.24
C ASN A 185 -6.36 -12.78 -14.10
N SER A 186 -6.11 -11.50 -14.41
CA SER A 186 -5.69 -10.50 -13.43
C SER A 186 -6.90 -9.75 -12.87
N ASN A 187 -6.83 -9.25 -11.63
CA ASN A 187 -8.01 -8.72 -10.95
C ASN A 187 -7.73 -7.43 -10.17
N ILE A 188 -8.75 -6.58 -10.07
CA ILE A 188 -8.77 -5.39 -9.21
C ILE A 188 -9.97 -5.53 -8.26
N THR A 189 -9.72 -5.67 -6.96
CA THR A 189 -10.77 -6.08 -6.02
C THR A 189 -10.78 -5.25 -4.74
N ALA A 190 -11.96 -4.78 -4.32
CA ALA A 190 -12.17 -4.06 -3.07
C ALA A 190 -13.28 -4.76 -2.26
N ASN A 191 -12.99 -5.98 -1.80
CA ASN A 191 -14.03 -6.91 -1.33
C ASN A 191 -14.12 -6.97 0.20
N ALA A 192 -15.29 -7.31 0.71
CA ALA A 192 -15.51 -7.57 2.13
C ALA A 192 -16.27 -8.88 2.35
N ILE A 193 -16.14 -9.48 3.54
CA ILE A 193 -16.96 -10.64 3.91
C ILE A 193 -18.16 -10.19 4.74
N PHE A 194 -17.95 -9.58 5.92
CA PHE A 194 -19.03 -9.22 6.84
C PHE A 194 -19.46 -7.75 6.77
N GLY A 195 -18.56 -6.85 6.40
CA GLY A 195 -18.85 -5.42 6.21
C GLY A 195 -19.23 -5.07 4.78
N PRO A 196 -19.48 -3.78 4.47
CA PRO A 196 -19.77 -3.34 3.11
C PRO A 196 -18.56 -3.54 2.17
N GLY A 197 -18.83 -3.82 0.90
CA GLY A 197 -17.81 -3.80 -0.15
C GLY A 197 -17.19 -2.41 -0.28
N GLY A 198 -15.98 -2.36 -0.83
CA GLY A 198 -15.21 -1.13 -0.99
C GLY A 198 -15.65 -0.23 -2.15
N ASN A 199 -14.90 0.83 -2.44
CA ASN A 199 -15.13 1.63 -3.64
C ASN A 199 -13.95 1.54 -4.60
N ILE A 200 -14.24 1.29 -5.88
CA ILE A 200 -13.24 1.32 -6.94
C ILE A 200 -13.58 2.48 -7.86
N LEU A 201 -12.67 3.47 -7.96
CA LEU A 201 -12.76 4.58 -8.90
C LEU A 201 -11.62 4.48 -9.92
N ILE A 202 -11.96 4.28 -11.19
CA ILE A 202 -10.99 4.29 -12.29
C ILE A 202 -11.26 5.49 -13.18
N THR A 203 -10.27 6.34 -13.35
CA THR A 203 -10.26 7.44 -14.31
C THR A 203 -9.23 7.12 -15.37
N THR A 204 -9.68 6.89 -16.60
CA THR A 204 -8.79 6.43 -17.68
C THR A 204 -9.28 6.79 -19.06
N GLN A 205 -8.35 7.06 -19.99
CA GLN A 205 -8.68 7.29 -21.39
C GLN A 205 -9.06 5.99 -22.10
N GLY A 206 -8.53 4.85 -21.63
CA GLY A 206 -8.82 3.53 -22.19
C GLY A 206 -8.63 2.40 -21.18
N LEU A 207 -9.70 1.62 -20.98
CA LEU A 207 -9.69 0.38 -20.19
C LEU A 207 -9.78 -0.84 -21.11
N PHE A 208 -8.84 -1.76 -20.98
CA PHE A 208 -8.84 -3.06 -21.65
C PHE A 208 -8.87 -4.17 -20.61
N LEU A 209 -9.98 -4.91 -20.54
CA LEU A 209 -10.19 -6.00 -19.59
C LEU A 209 -10.37 -7.31 -20.38
N SER A 210 -9.57 -8.33 -20.08
CA SER A 210 -9.77 -9.66 -20.68
C SER A 210 -10.99 -10.38 -20.08
N PRO A 211 -11.63 -11.31 -20.81
CA PRO A 211 -12.85 -11.98 -20.32
C PRO A 211 -12.69 -12.80 -19.04
N ASP A 212 -11.46 -13.21 -18.71
CA ASP A 212 -11.08 -13.95 -17.51
C ASP A 212 -10.62 -13.04 -16.36
N SER A 213 -10.55 -11.73 -16.58
CA SER A 213 -10.13 -10.73 -15.58
C SER A 213 -11.35 -10.00 -15.01
N GLN A 214 -11.27 -9.55 -13.75
CA GLN A 214 -12.41 -8.93 -13.06
C GLN A 214 -12.04 -7.66 -12.30
N ILE A 215 -13.02 -6.76 -12.20
CA ILE A 215 -13.00 -5.58 -11.33
C ILE A 215 -14.22 -5.67 -10.42
N THR A 216 -14.03 -5.90 -9.12
CA THR A 216 -15.13 -6.18 -8.20
C THR A 216 -14.99 -5.42 -6.90
N ALA A 217 -16.09 -4.89 -6.39
CA ALA A 217 -16.18 -4.37 -5.04
C ALA A 217 -17.40 -5.00 -4.38
N SER A 218 -17.30 -6.28 -4.01
CA SER A 218 -18.46 -7.06 -3.52
C SER A 218 -18.38 -7.32 -2.02
N SER A 219 -19.53 -7.64 -1.42
CA SER A 219 -19.59 -8.19 -0.07
C SER A 219 -20.38 -9.50 -0.01
N GLU A 220 -19.94 -10.44 0.83
CA GLU A 220 -20.68 -11.71 1.02
C GLU A 220 -21.93 -11.54 1.89
N PHE A 221 -21.78 -10.89 3.04
CA PHE A 221 -22.87 -10.68 4.02
C PHE A 221 -23.26 -9.21 4.19
N GLY A 222 -22.47 -8.29 3.66
CA GLY A 222 -22.75 -6.86 3.64
C GLY A 222 -23.43 -6.40 2.35
N VAL A 223 -23.41 -5.08 2.14
CA VAL A 223 -23.87 -4.48 0.88
C VAL A 223 -22.69 -4.42 -0.08
N ASP A 224 -22.92 -4.71 -1.35
CA ASP A 224 -21.91 -4.52 -2.40
C ASP A 224 -21.44 -3.07 -2.46
N GLY A 225 -20.16 -2.93 -2.74
CA GLY A 225 -19.48 -1.67 -2.98
C GLY A 225 -19.80 -1.08 -4.35
N VAL A 226 -19.08 -0.02 -4.69
CA VAL A 226 -19.29 0.71 -5.95
C VAL A 226 -18.06 0.62 -6.83
N VAL A 227 -18.26 0.21 -8.09
CA VAL A 227 -17.24 0.31 -9.14
C VAL A 227 -17.65 1.41 -10.11
N ASN A 228 -16.88 2.48 -10.18
CA ASN A 228 -17.09 3.60 -11.09
C ASN A 228 -15.89 3.75 -12.03
N ILE A 229 -16.17 3.75 -13.34
CA ILE A 229 -15.16 3.91 -14.38
C ILE A 229 -15.55 5.13 -15.21
N SER A 230 -14.66 6.12 -15.23
CA SER A 230 -14.86 7.38 -15.93
C SER A 230 -13.75 7.63 -16.93
N ASN A 231 -14.13 8.23 -18.06
CA ASN A 231 -13.20 8.66 -19.10
C ASN A 231 -13.17 10.19 -19.13
N PRO A 232 -12.01 10.85 -18.92
CA PRO A 232 -11.92 12.28 -19.12
C PRO A 232 -12.22 12.61 -20.59
N ASP A 233 -13.09 13.59 -20.82
CA ASP A 233 -13.60 13.94 -22.14
C ASP A 233 -12.45 14.19 -23.16
N PRO A 234 -12.32 13.38 -24.23
CA PRO A 234 -11.26 13.54 -25.22
C PRO A 234 -11.46 14.78 -26.13
N THR A 235 -12.56 15.53 -25.98
CA THR A 235 -12.96 16.58 -26.93
C THR A 235 -12.39 17.98 -26.65
N GLN A 236 -11.54 18.18 -25.64
CA GLN A 236 -11.04 19.52 -25.25
C GLN A 236 -10.03 20.19 -26.20
N ASN A 237 -9.72 19.63 -27.39
CA ASN A 237 -8.92 20.35 -28.40
C ASN A 237 -9.13 19.95 -29.86
N LEU A 238 -10.32 19.46 -30.25
CA LEU A 238 -10.64 19.40 -31.67
C LEU A 238 -11.12 20.78 -32.11
N GLY A 239 -10.15 21.68 -32.37
CA GLY A 239 -10.42 22.89 -33.12
C GLY A 239 -11.17 22.49 -34.40
N LEU A 240 -12.42 22.90 -34.50
CA LEU A 240 -13.24 22.69 -35.69
C LEU A 240 -12.54 23.39 -36.85
N VAL A 241 -11.75 22.67 -37.64
CA VAL A 241 -11.22 23.17 -38.90
C VAL A 241 -12.36 23.11 -39.91
N PRO A 242 -12.95 24.24 -40.33
CA PRO A 242 -13.96 24.21 -41.37
C PRO A 242 -13.34 23.72 -42.68
N LEU A 243 -14.03 22.78 -43.34
CA LEU A 243 -13.62 22.25 -44.63
C LEU A 243 -13.56 23.40 -45.65
N PRO A 244 -12.47 23.59 -46.41
CA PRO A 244 -12.41 24.63 -47.42
C PRO A 244 -13.50 24.39 -48.46
N ALA A 245 -14.37 25.39 -48.66
CA ALA A 245 -15.33 25.39 -49.75
C ALA A 245 -14.56 25.51 -51.06
N THR A 246 -14.69 24.51 -51.93
CA THR A 246 -14.12 24.50 -53.27
C THR A 246 -14.62 25.70 -54.07
N ILE A 247 -13.69 26.40 -54.74
CA ILE A 247 -13.94 27.47 -55.73
C ILE A 247 -14.54 26.92 -57.03
#